data_AF-A0A661X9L6-F1
#
_entry.id   AF-A0A661X9L6-F1
#
_cell.length_a   1.000
_cell.length_b   1.000
_cell.length_c   1.000
_cell.angle_alpha   90.00
_cell.angle_beta   90.00
_cell.angle_gamma   90.00
#
_symmetry.space_group_name_H-M   'P 1'
#
loop_
_entity.id
_entity.type
_entity.pdbx_description
1 polymer ?
#
loop_
_entity_poly.entity_id
_entity_poly.type
_entity_poly.pdbx_seq_one_letter_code
_entity_poly.pdbx_strand_id
1 'polypeptide(L)'
;VVDDSVKGVYKNIKESVRVFSVGEDIGIDFSELSEGEVESLFSTISEIEPPQMEAIYVAYNMMGKEKSLSSFRENLRSLAERKTEGEIKTNVNPSSARAVLRKLNYLIRLGIFGKGDREVINWMKDKKIAVVWGNLDTLKVFVSFLLRKLVDKRRAYKDGLKKGQIEEYFPPFFVVIDEAHNFAPKEYSFTIPSKRVIKLISQEGRKYGIFLILATQRPSLLDDTITAQLNTKFIFRTVRETDLLTIKKETDLSKSDIERLPYLKSGDCFVSSAIFQRSLPVRIRLSFTKTPYTENPFEELKREQEKKDEVVFSYIRETGLIEENMLHITLKELERRGLMLSGEDELMSILSRLSKDGKIEEVDNGIFTIWKVKDVD
;
A
#
# COMPACT_ATOMS: atom_id res chain seq x y z
N VAL A 1 -15.91 -24.20 -8.34
CA VAL A 1 -15.85 -25.03 -9.56
C VAL A 1 -15.52 -24.08 -10.71
N VAL A 2 -14.32 -24.19 -11.28
CA VAL A 2 -13.88 -23.34 -12.41
C VAL A 2 -14.33 -24.04 -13.69
N ASP A 3 -15.03 -23.31 -14.56
CA ASP A 3 -15.37 -23.76 -15.92
C ASP A 3 -14.08 -24.16 -16.67
N ASP A 4 -14.03 -25.40 -17.16
CA ASP A 4 -12.84 -25.96 -17.81
C ASP A 4 -12.40 -25.18 -19.05
N SER A 5 -13.32 -24.42 -19.68
CA SER A 5 -13.01 -23.55 -20.82
C SER A 5 -12.14 -22.33 -20.47
N VAL A 6 -11.97 -21.99 -19.18
CA VAL A 6 -11.26 -20.78 -18.72
C VAL A 6 -9.95 -21.10 -17.98
N LYS A 7 -9.69 -22.38 -17.66
CA LYS A 7 -8.48 -22.80 -16.93
C LYS A 7 -7.17 -22.37 -17.61
N GLY A 8 -7.12 -22.40 -18.95
CA GLY A 8 -5.96 -21.96 -19.72
C GLY A 8 -5.69 -20.44 -19.61
N VAL A 9 -6.75 -19.63 -19.58
CA VAL A 9 -6.66 -18.16 -19.43
C VAL A 9 -6.13 -17.81 -18.04
N TYR A 10 -6.59 -18.50 -17.00
CA TYR A 10 -6.18 -18.24 -15.62
C TYR A 10 -4.70 -18.56 -15.36
N LYS A 11 -4.19 -19.66 -15.91
CA LYS A 11 -2.77 -20.04 -15.78
C LYS A 11 -1.86 -18.98 -16.40
N ASN A 12 -2.22 -18.47 -17.58
CA ASN A 12 -1.49 -17.39 -18.26
C ASN A 12 -1.49 -16.08 -17.45
N ILE A 13 -2.59 -15.74 -16.75
CA ILE A 13 -2.64 -14.53 -15.92
C ILE A 13 -1.67 -14.61 -14.74
N LYS A 14 -1.64 -15.74 -14.01
CA LYS A 14 -0.72 -15.91 -12.86
C LYS A 14 0.74 -15.75 -13.24
N GLU A 15 1.14 -16.28 -14.40
CA GLU A 15 2.51 -16.16 -14.91
C GLU A 15 2.85 -14.74 -15.42
N SER A 16 1.82 -13.90 -15.63
CA SER A 16 1.94 -12.51 -16.09
C SER A 16 1.82 -11.46 -14.98
N VAL A 17 1.59 -11.86 -13.72
CA VAL A 17 1.43 -10.93 -12.59
C VAL A 17 2.59 -11.11 -11.61
N ARG A 18 3.25 -10.02 -11.23
CA ARG A 18 4.24 -10.02 -10.15
C ARG A 18 3.95 -8.89 -9.17
N VAL A 19 4.04 -9.21 -7.87
CA VAL A 19 3.96 -8.22 -6.80
C VAL A 19 5.38 -7.75 -6.47
N PHE A 20 5.54 -6.44 -6.30
CA PHE A 20 6.78 -5.79 -5.94
C PHE A 20 6.55 -4.94 -4.69
N SER A 21 7.23 -5.31 -3.61
CA SER A 21 7.22 -4.56 -2.35
C SER A 21 8.18 -3.37 -2.41
N VAL A 22 7.69 -2.15 -2.16
CA VAL A 22 8.53 -0.95 -2.11
C VAL A 22 9.40 -0.97 -0.84
N GLY A 23 10.70 -0.79 -1.03
CA GLY A 23 11.74 -0.90 0.01
C GLY A 23 12.41 -2.27 0.09
N GLU A 24 11.79 -3.31 -0.48
CA GLU A 24 12.32 -4.69 -0.45
C GLU A 24 12.69 -5.21 -1.85
N ASP A 25 11.73 -5.19 -2.79
CA ASP A 25 11.91 -5.65 -4.17
C ASP A 25 12.31 -4.50 -5.09
N ILE A 26 11.67 -3.35 -4.89
CA ILE A 26 11.87 -2.14 -5.70
C ILE A 26 12.02 -0.92 -4.82
N GLY A 27 12.66 0.11 -5.35
CA GLY A 27 12.84 1.37 -4.64
C GLY A 27 13.50 2.41 -5.53
N ILE A 28 14.12 3.39 -4.90
CA ILE A 28 14.86 4.44 -5.56
C ILE A 28 16.34 4.14 -5.42
N ASP A 29 17.00 3.84 -6.53
CA ASP A 29 18.45 3.79 -6.55
C ASP A 29 18.97 5.22 -6.73
N PHE A 30 19.50 5.80 -5.66
CA PHE A 30 20.01 7.17 -5.68
C PHE A 30 21.17 7.34 -6.66
N SER A 31 21.98 6.30 -6.88
CA SER A 31 23.15 6.37 -7.74
C SER A 31 22.78 6.56 -9.23
N GLU A 32 21.57 6.12 -9.59
CA GLU A 32 21.03 6.22 -10.95
C GLU A 32 20.25 7.51 -11.20
N LEU A 33 20.00 8.31 -10.16
CA LEU A 33 19.22 9.55 -10.31
C LEU A 33 20.02 10.64 -10.99
N SER A 34 19.44 11.21 -12.04
CA SER A 34 19.85 12.51 -12.58
C SER A 34 19.53 13.66 -11.60
N GLU A 35 20.16 14.82 -11.79
CA GLU A 35 19.91 16.03 -11.00
C GLU A 35 18.42 16.39 -10.96
N GLY A 36 17.77 16.43 -12.13
CA GLY A 36 16.34 16.73 -12.24
C GLY A 36 15.45 15.67 -11.60
N GLU A 37 15.87 14.39 -11.55
CA GLU A 37 15.14 13.35 -10.83
C GLU A 37 15.26 13.51 -9.32
N VAL A 38 16.43 13.95 -8.81
CA VAL A 38 16.59 14.30 -7.39
C VAL A 38 15.68 15.47 -7.05
N GLU A 39 15.69 16.55 -7.82
CA GLU A 39 14.77 17.69 -7.61
C GLU A 39 13.30 17.24 -7.64
N SER A 40 12.92 16.41 -8.61
CA SER A 40 11.56 15.87 -8.70
C SER A 40 11.19 15.06 -7.46
N LEU A 41 12.11 14.24 -6.93
CA LEU A 41 11.91 13.45 -5.71
C LEU A 41 11.72 14.34 -4.47
N PHE A 42 12.43 15.46 -4.35
CA PHE A 42 12.19 16.39 -3.25
C PHE A 42 10.86 17.15 -3.39
N SER A 43 10.48 17.49 -4.63
CA SER A 43 9.25 18.23 -4.95
C SER A 43 7.99 17.40 -4.73
N THR A 44 8.17 16.08 -4.72
CA THR A 44 7.16 15.08 -4.40
C THR A 44 6.67 15.29 -2.96
N ILE A 45 7.58 15.46 -1.98
CA ILE A 45 7.20 15.60 -0.56
C ILE A 45 6.51 16.94 -0.27
N SER A 46 7.03 18.01 -0.86
CA SER A 46 6.60 19.39 -0.62
C SER A 46 7.22 20.32 -1.65
N GLU A 47 6.61 21.48 -1.84
CA GLU A 47 7.17 22.52 -2.70
C GLU A 47 8.61 22.86 -2.29
N ILE A 48 9.46 23.06 -3.30
CA ILE A 48 10.85 23.42 -3.14
C ILE A 48 10.99 24.89 -3.53
N GLU A 49 11.44 25.70 -2.59
CA GLU A 49 11.76 27.11 -2.86
C GLU A 49 13.08 27.22 -3.63
N PRO A 50 13.31 28.29 -4.41
CA PRO A 50 14.55 28.46 -5.17
C PRO A 50 15.86 28.27 -4.37
N PRO A 51 15.99 28.77 -3.12
CA PRO A 51 17.18 28.52 -2.30
C PRO A 51 17.38 27.04 -1.92
N GLN A 52 16.29 26.28 -1.81
CA GLN A 52 16.36 24.83 -1.55
C GLN A 52 16.76 24.07 -2.82
N MET A 53 16.31 24.51 -4.00
CA MET A 53 16.78 23.96 -5.29
C MET A 53 18.28 24.18 -5.45
N GLU A 54 18.78 25.39 -5.16
CA GLU A 54 20.23 25.68 -5.19
C GLU A 54 21.01 24.78 -4.22
N ALA A 55 20.48 24.52 -3.02
CA ALA A 55 21.12 23.61 -2.07
C ALA A 55 21.18 22.17 -2.60
N ILE A 56 20.12 21.67 -3.25
CA ILE A 56 20.08 20.34 -3.89
C ILE A 56 21.12 20.29 -5.01
N TYR A 57 21.11 21.29 -5.90
CA TYR A 57 22.04 21.41 -7.02
C TYR A 57 23.51 21.37 -6.56
N VAL A 58 23.86 22.21 -5.60
CA VAL A 58 25.24 22.29 -5.10
C VAL A 58 25.62 20.99 -4.39
N ALA A 59 24.77 20.44 -3.53
CA ALA A 59 25.06 19.18 -2.85
C ALA A 59 25.23 18.01 -3.84
N TYR A 60 24.46 18.01 -4.92
CA TYR A 60 24.54 17.00 -5.97
C TYR A 60 25.85 17.11 -6.77
N ASN A 61 26.22 18.33 -7.17
CA ASN A 61 27.43 18.59 -7.95
C ASN A 61 28.73 18.55 -7.11
N MET A 62 28.63 18.66 -5.79
CA MET A 62 29.74 18.36 -4.87
C MET A 62 30.06 16.86 -4.81
N MET A 63 29.18 15.98 -5.29
CA MET A 63 29.51 14.56 -5.39
C MET A 63 30.50 14.33 -6.54
N GLY A 64 31.43 13.39 -6.33
CA GLY A 64 32.36 12.96 -7.37
C GLY A 64 31.69 12.13 -8.48
N LYS A 65 32.51 11.37 -9.22
CA LYS A 65 31.99 10.46 -10.27
C LYS A 65 31.03 9.40 -9.74
N GLU A 66 31.24 8.95 -8.51
CA GLU A 66 30.34 8.00 -7.84
C GLU A 66 29.31 8.74 -7.01
N LYS A 67 28.05 8.68 -7.46
CA LYS A 67 26.92 9.27 -6.76
C LYS A 67 26.39 8.28 -5.73
N SER A 68 26.28 8.72 -4.49
CA SER A 68 25.70 7.90 -3.43
C SER A 68 24.81 8.74 -2.52
N LEU A 69 23.80 8.10 -1.95
CA LEU A 69 22.89 8.71 -0.99
C LEU A 69 23.66 9.24 0.23
N SER A 70 24.68 8.51 0.69
CA SER A 70 25.52 8.87 1.83
C SER A 70 26.34 10.14 1.54
N SER A 71 26.98 10.20 0.36
CA SER A 71 27.74 11.39 -0.06
C SER A 71 26.84 12.61 -0.21
N PHE A 72 25.66 12.46 -0.81
CA PHE A 72 24.71 13.55 -0.94
C PHE A 72 24.23 14.09 0.42
N ARG A 73 23.94 13.18 1.36
CA ARG A 73 23.55 13.52 2.73
C ARG A 73 24.65 14.28 3.46
N GLU A 74 25.90 13.84 3.32
CA GLU A 74 27.04 14.49 3.95
C GLU A 74 27.32 15.87 3.35
N ASN A 75 27.19 16.03 2.03
CA ASN A 75 27.31 17.33 1.37
C ASN A 75 26.24 18.32 1.88
N LEU A 76 24.98 17.87 2.00
CA LEU A 76 23.91 18.69 2.58
C LEU A 76 24.18 19.04 4.04
N ARG A 77 24.77 18.12 4.81
CA ARG A 77 25.17 18.36 6.20
C ARG A 77 26.26 19.41 6.29
N SER A 78 27.30 19.30 5.47
CA SER A 78 28.37 20.30 5.36
C SER A 78 27.81 21.68 5.03
N LEU A 79 26.90 21.78 4.05
CA LEU A 79 26.22 23.04 3.69
C LEU A 79 25.35 23.60 4.83
N ALA A 80 24.72 22.73 5.62
CA ALA A 80 23.84 23.08 6.73
C ALA A 80 24.58 23.57 7.99
N GLU A 81 25.77 23.03 8.24
CA GLU A 81 26.57 23.28 9.45
C GLU A 81 27.56 24.45 9.30
N ARG A 82 27.65 25.07 8.11
CA ARG A 82 28.55 26.21 7.89
C ARG A 82 28.30 27.35 8.86
N LYS A 83 29.33 27.69 9.63
CA LYS A 83 29.54 29.03 10.18
C LYS A 83 30.19 29.87 9.07
N THR A 84 29.89 31.15 9.03
CA THR A 84 30.10 32.10 7.92
C THR A 84 31.55 32.28 7.40
N GLU A 85 32.53 31.52 7.87
CA GLU A 85 33.94 31.69 7.53
C GLU A 85 34.60 30.36 7.14
N GLY A 86 35.21 30.36 5.96
CA GLY A 86 36.21 29.38 5.55
C GLY A 86 35.70 28.24 4.66
N GLU A 87 36.29 28.19 3.47
CA GLU A 87 36.59 26.98 2.68
C GLU A 87 35.66 26.50 1.56
N ILE A 88 34.42 26.98 1.39
CA ILE A 88 33.67 26.69 0.16
C ILE A 88 32.86 27.92 -0.31
N LYS A 89 33.28 28.54 -1.43
CA LYS A 89 32.57 29.65 -2.08
C LYS A 89 31.28 29.15 -2.75
N THR A 90 30.19 29.01 -1.99
CA THR A 90 28.85 28.75 -2.55
C THR A 90 27.83 29.70 -1.93
N ASN A 91 26.88 30.20 -2.72
CA ASN A 91 25.82 31.12 -2.26
C ASN A 91 24.67 30.43 -1.49
N VAL A 92 24.77 29.13 -1.24
CA VAL A 92 23.73 28.35 -0.57
C VAL A 92 23.52 28.82 0.87
N ASN A 93 22.28 29.19 1.19
CA ASN A 93 21.87 29.52 2.55
C ASN A 93 21.86 28.26 3.45
N PRO A 94 22.58 28.24 4.60
CA PRO A 94 22.61 27.07 5.50
C PRO A 94 21.23 26.62 6.01
N SER A 95 20.29 27.55 6.18
CA SER A 95 18.92 27.22 6.61
C SER A 95 18.16 26.43 5.55
N SER A 96 18.37 26.75 4.27
CA SER A 96 17.79 26.02 3.13
C SER A 96 18.40 24.62 3.00
N ALA A 97 19.72 24.50 3.16
CA ALA A 97 20.39 23.19 3.20
C ALA A 97 19.86 22.32 4.36
N ARG A 98 19.64 22.89 5.55
CA ARG A 98 18.99 22.18 6.68
C ARG A 98 17.58 21.71 6.32
N ALA A 99 16.80 22.54 5.63
CA ALA A 99 15.44 22.16 5.21
C ALA A 99 15.47 20.97 4.25
N VAL A 100 16.35 21.00 3.24
CA VAL A 100 16.54 19.88 2.32
C VAL A 100 17.05 18.63 3.06
N LEU A 101 18.00 18.77 3.99
CA LEU A 101 18.51 17.66 4.78
C LEU A 101 17.40 17.01 5.64
N ARG A 102 16.48 17.80 6.22
CA ARG A 102 15.30 17.26 6.92
C ARG A 102 14.40 16.46 5.98
N LYS A 103 14.13 16.97 4.78
CA LYS A 103 13.36 16.27 3.74
C LYS A 103 14.05 14.95 3.33
N LEU A 104 15.37 14.96 3.15
CA LEU A 104 16.15 13.77 2.82
C LEU A 104 16.06 12.72 3.94
N ASN A 105 16.25 13.13 5.19
CA ASN A 105 16.14 12.21 6.33
C ASN A 105 14.73 11.61 6.45
N TYR A 106 13.67 12.37 6.09
CA TYR A 106 12.33 11.82 5.99
C TYR A 106 12.23 10.72 4.93
N LEU A 107 12.73 10.96 3.70
CA LEU A 107 12.76 9.94 2.65
C LEU A 107 13.55 8.69 3.07
N ILE A 108 14.69 8.87 3.74
CA ILE A 108 15.50 7.75 4.25
C ILE A 108 14.70 6.91 5.25
N ARG A 109 13.96 7.55 6.17
CA ARG A 109 13.13 6.84 7.16
C ARG A 109 11.94 6.10 6.54
N LEU A 110 11.46 6.51 5.38
CA LEU A 110 10.43 5.75 4.66
C LEU A 110 10.97 4.43 4.09
N GLY A 111 12.30 4.23 4.03
CA GLY A 111 12.89 3.01 3.47
C GLY A 111 12.71 2.88 1.96
N ILE A 112 12.47 3.98 1.23
CA ILE A 112 12.25 3.94 -0.23
C ILE A 112 13.52 3.75 -1.04
N PHE A 113 14.71 4.01 -0.49
CA PHE A 113 15.97 3.90 -1.22
C PHE A 113 16.49 2.45 -1.20
N GLY A 114 16.94 1.93 -2.34
CA GLY A 114 17.36 0.52 -2.45
C GLY A 114 17.52 0.04 -3.89
N LYS A 115 16.90 -1.11 -4.22
CA LYS A 115 17.10 -1.91 -5.45
C LYS A 115 16.68 -1.26 -6.79
N GLY A 116 16.27 0.01 -6.78
CA GLY A 116 15.84 0.73 -8.00
C GLY A 116 14.49 0.26 -8.56
N ASP A 117 14.15 0.79 -9.75
CA ASP A 117 12.86 0.61 -10.42
C ASP A 117 12.97 -0.18 -11.74
N ARG A 118 14.16 -0.70 -12.06
CA ARG A 118 14.43 -1.41 -13.32
C ARG A 118 13.56 -2.65 -13.51
N GLU A 119 13.40 -3.45 -12.46
CA GLU A 119 12.62 -4.70 -12.55
C GLU A 119 11.15 -4.43 -12.88
N VAL A 120 10.53 -3.45 -12.22
CA VAL A 120 9.12 -3.09 -12.49
C VAL A 120 8.94 -2.52 -13.90
N ILE A 121 9.90 -1.72 -14.38
CA ILE A 121 9.87 -1.19 -15.75
C ILE A 121 10.01 -2.30 -16.78
N ASN A 122 10.95 -3.24 -16.59
CA ASN A 122 11.16 -4.35 -17.52
C ASN A 122 9.94 -5.27 -17.56
N TRP A 123 9.38 -5.60 -16.40
CA TRP A 123 8.15 -6.40 -16.31
C TRP A 123 6.99 -5.74 -17.07
N MET A 124 6.83 -4.42 -16.92
CA MET A 124 5.84 -3.66 -17.68
C MET A 124 6.12 -3.68 -19.19
N LYS A 125 7.39 -3.53 -19.61
CA LYS A 125 7.80 -3.60 -21.04
C LYS A 125 7.50 -4.97 -21.65
N ASP A 126 7.56 -6.03 -20.86
CA ASP A 126 7.20 -7.40 -21.27
C ASP A 126 5.68 -7.62 -21.40
N LYS A 127 4.86 -6.57 -21.32
CA LYS A 127 3.39 -6.60 -21.40
C LYS A 127 2.76 -7.40 -20.27
N LYS A 128 3.42 -7.42 -19.11
CA LYS A 128 2.96 -8.08 -17.89
C LYS A 128 2.42 -7.07 -16.88
N ILE A 129 1.70 -7.56 -15.88
CA ILE A 129 1.10 -6.77 -14.80
C ILE A 129 2.09 -6.72 -13.63
N ALA A 130 2.51 -5.50 -13.27
CA ALA A 130 3.26 -5.24 -12.06
C ALA A 130 2.34 -4.65 -11.00
N VAL A 131 2.23 -5.34 -9.86
CA VAL A 131 1.49 -4.87 -8.68
C VAL A 131 2.50 -4.27 -7.71
N VAL A 132 2.40 -2.97 -7.45
CA VAL A 132 3.27 -2.28 -6.50
C VAL A 132 2.59 -2.26 -5.13
N TRP A 133 3.26 -2.78 -4.12
CA TRP A 133 2.73 -2.97 -2.77
C TRP A 133 3.65 -2.36 -1.71
N GLY A 134 3.09 -1.93 -0.59
CA GLY A 134 3.88 -1.37 0.52
C GLY A 134 3.05 -0.52 1.48
N ASN A 135 3.73 0.10 2.44
CA ASN A 135 3.11 1.09 3.33
C ASN A 135 2.59 2.30 2.54
N LEU A 136 1.43 2.84 2.92
CA LEU A 136 0.74 3.88 2.16
C LEU A 136 1.59 5.15 1.95
N ASP A 137 2.35 5.60 2.95
CA ASP A 137 3.17 6.82 2.82
C ASP A 137 4.38 6.59 1.92
N THR A 138 4.98 5.40 2.02
CA THR A 138 6.06 4.93 1.14
C THR A 138 5.56 4.84 -0.31
N LEU A 139 4.37 4.25 -0.50
CA LEU A 139 3.71 4.13 -1.80
C LEU A 139 3.42 5.48 -2.44
N LYS A 140 2.86 6.45 -1.70
CA LYS A 140 2.54 7.79 -2.24
C LYS A 140 3.77 8.47 -2.84
N VAL A 141 4.92 8.40 -2.16
CA VAL A 141 6.18 8.98 -2.64
C VAL A 141 6.72 8.19 -3.83
N PHE A 142 6.84 6.87 -3.69
CA PHE A 142 7.41 6.03 -4.74
C PHE A 142 6.57 6.01 -6.02
N VAL A 143 5.24 5.91 -5.92
CA VAL A 143 4.32 5.97 -7.07
C VAL A 143 4.43 7.32 -7.77
N SER A 144 4.55 8.42 -7.04
CA SER A 144 4.72 9.73 -7.68
C SER A 144 6.03 9.81 -8.47
N PHE A 145 7.14 9.36 -7.87
CA PHE A 145 8.44 9.27 -8.55
C PHE A 145 8.38 8.38 -9.79
N LEU A 146 7.89 7.15 -9.64
CA LEU A 146 7.82 6.16 -10.71
C LEU A 146 6.92 6.66 -11.84
N LEU A 147 5.68 7.09 -11.55
CA LEU A 147 4.76 7.59 -12.58
C LEU A 147 5.33 8.79 -13.32
N ARG A 148 6.02 9.71 -12.62
CA ARG A 148 6.67 10.86 -13.26
C ARG A 148 7.72 10.39 -14.27
N LYS A 149 8.59 9.47 -13.86
CA LYS A 149 9.63 8.88 -14.72
C LYS A 149 9.04 8.14 -15.93
N LEU A 150 7.97 7.35 -15.74
CA LEU A 150 7.29 6.65 -16.84
C LEU A 150 6.63 7.62 -17.83
N VAL A 151 5.97 8.67 -17.31
CA VAL A 151 5.37 9.74 -18.13
C VAL A 151 6.44 10.45 -18.95
N ASP A 152 7.56 10.82 -18.32
CA ASP A 152 8.64 11.56 -18.98
C ASP A 152 9.32 10.70 -20.07
N LYS A 153 9.60 9.42 -19.79
CA LYS A 153 10.09 8.47 -20.82
C LYS A 153 9.13 8.34 -22.01
N ARG A 154 7.82 8.24 -21.74
CA ARG A 154 6.82 8.13 -22.81
C ARG A 154 6.66 9.43 -23.61
N ARG A 155 6.77 10.58 -22.96
CA ARG A 155 6.75 11.91 -23.60
C ARG A 155 7.96 12.09 -24.51
N ALA A 156 9.16 11.80 -24.01
CA ALA A 156 10.39 11.87 -24.79
C ALA A 156 10.26 11.09 -26.10
N TYR A 157 9.85 9.82 -26.04
CA TYR A 157 9.61 9.01 -27.23
C TYR A 157 8.57 9.63 -28.19
N LYS A 158 7.40 10.04 -27.67
CA LYS A 158 6.31 10.55 -28.52
C LYS A 158 6.59 11.91 -29.15
N ASP A 159 7.30 12.78 -28.46
CA ASP A 159 7.68 14.09 -28.98
C ASP A 159 8.91 13.99 -29.89
N GLY A 160 9.84 13.08 -29.62
CA GLY A 160 10.95 12.75 -30.51
C GLY A 160 10.47 12.27 -31.88
N LEU A 161 9.47 11.36 -31.90
CA LEU A 161 8.82 10.93 -33.15
C LEU A 161 8.24 12.10 -33.97
N LYS A 162 7.66 13.11 -33.32
CA LYS A 162 7.09 14.27 -34.03
C LYS A 162 8.16 15.19 -34.60
N LYS A 163 9.34 15.23 -33.96
CA LYS A 163 10.48 16.05 -34.37
C LYS A 163 11.43 15.32 -35.32
N GLY A 164 11.19 14.04 -35.62
CA GLY A 164 12.11 13.20 -36.38
C GLY A 164 13.40 12.87 -35.63
N GLN A 165 13.40 12.92 -34.30
CA GLN A 165 14.53 12.59 -33.44
C GLN A 165 14.50 11.10 -33.06
N ILE A 166 15.69 10.50 -32.95
CA ILE A 166 15.84 9.12 -32.50
C ILE A 166 15.81 9.10 -30.97
N GLU A 167 14.74 8.58 -30.41
CA GLU A 167 14.53 8.41 -28.96
C GLU A 167 14.28 6.94 -28.63
N GLU A 168 14.60 6.53 -27.40
CA GLU A 168 14.35 5.16 -26.93
C GLU A 168 12.84 4.85 -27.00
N TYR A 169 12.46 3.72 -27.59
CA TYR A 169 11.08 3.27 -27.59
C TYR A 169 10.55 3.05 -26.16
N PHE A 170 9.40 3.65 -25.85
CA PHE A 170 8.69 3.40 -24.60
C PHE A 170 7.22 3.09 -24.87
N PRO A 171 6.67 1.94 -24.42
CA PRO A 171 5.33 1.52 -24.78
C PRO A 171 4.22 2.37 -24.12
N PRO A 172 3.00 2.38 -24.67
CA PRO A 172 1.82 2.84 -23.93
C PRO A 172 1.56 1.91 -22.73
N PHE A 173 0.97 2.44 -21.67
CA PHE A 173 0.74 1.68 -20.43
C PHE A 173 -0.52 2.11 -19.71
N PHE A 174 -1.00 1.23 -18.84
CA PHE A 174 -2.12 1.47 -17.92
C PHE A 174 -1.56 1.73 -16.53
N VAL A 175 -2.14 2.72 -15.86
CA VAL A 175 -1.94 3.00 -14.45
C VAL A 175 -3.24 2.68 -13.74
N VAL A 176 -3.22 1.69 -12.86
CA VAL A 176 -4.36 1.30 -12.03
C VAL A 176 -4.04 1.66 -10.60
N ILE A 177 -4.88 2.49 -9.98
CA ILE A 177 -4.71 2.92 -8.59
C ILE A 177 -5.92 2.48 -7.79
N ASP A 178 -5.69 1.59 -6.83
CA ASP A 178 -6.68 1.21 -5.85
C ASP A 178 -6.70 2.20 -4.68
N GLU A 179 -7.87 2.37 -4.06
CA GLU A 179 -8.16 3.42 -3.08
C GLU A 179 -7.61 4.81 -3.49
N ALA A 180 -7.91 5.21 -4.72
CA ALA A 180 -7.35 6.38 -5.40
C ALA A 180 -7.51 7.70 -4.64
N HIS A 181 -8.50 7.80 -3.74
CA HIS A 181 -8.67 8.98 -2.89
C HIS A 181 -7.46 9.20 -1.96
N ASN A 182 -6.68 8.17 -1.62
CA ASN A 182 -5.44 8.31 -0.85
C ASN A 182 -4.30 8.94 -1.67
N PHE A 183 -4.33 8.80 -3.00
CA PHE A 183 -3.28 9.27 -3.89
C PHE A 183 -3.61 10.61 -4.56
N ALA A 184 -4.90 10.93 -4.68
CA ALA A 184 -5.35 12.16 -5.30
C ALA A 184 -6.64 12.72 -4.64
N PRO A 185 -6.61 13.09 -3.35
CA PRO A 185 -7.82 13.56 -2.68
C PRO A 185 -8.25 14.95 -3.13
N LYS A 186 -9.51 15.27 -2.85
CA LYS A 186 -10.17 16.55 -3.12
C LYS A 186 -9.55 17.70 -2.35
N GLU A 187 -9.26 17.50 -1.07
CA GLU A 187 -8.70 18.55 -0.23
C GLU A 187 -7.36 19.06 -0.77
N TYR A 188 -7.12 20.35 -0.58
CA TYR A 188 -5.83 20.99 -0.83
C TYR A 188 -4.84 20.59 0.26
N SER A 189 -4.49 19.32 0.29
CA SER A 189 -3.27 18.93 0.95
C SER A 189 -2.15 19.08 -0.08
N PHE A 190 -1.39 20.17 0.02
CA PHE A 190 -0.11 20.37 -0.68
C PHE A 190 0.92 19.25 -0.39
N THR A 191 0.54 18.25 0.40
CA THR A 191 1.40 17.21 0.95
C THR A 191 1.30 15.86 0.23
N ILE A 192 0.36 15.67 -0.72
CA ILE A 192 0.20 14.36 -1.38
C ILE A 192 0.94 14.34 -2.72
N PRO A 193 2.08 13.64 -2.79
CA PRO A 193 2.97 13.75 -3.93
C PRO A 193 2.40 13.26 -5.26
N SER A 194 1.61 12.20 -5.19
CA SER A 194 1.06 11.51 -6.36
C SER A 194 -0.02 12.31 -7.08
N LYS A 195 -0.69 13.24 -6.40
CA LYS A 195 -1.84 13.99 -6.95
C LYS A 195 -1.46 14.76 -8.22
N ARG A 196 -0.29 15.42 -8.22
CA ARG A 196 0.17 16.25 -9.35
C ARG A 196 0.37 15.41 -10.61
N VAL A 197 1.03 14.26 -10.50
CA VAL A 197 1.28 13.39 -11.67
C VAL A 197 0.01 12.68 -12.13
N ILE A 198 -0.89 12.29 -11.22
CA ILE A 198 -2.17 11.69 -11.58
C ILE A 198 -3.03 12.71 -12.35
N LYS A 199 -3.09 13.97 -11.88
CA LYS A 199 -3.79 15.07 -12.56
C LYS A 199 -3.21 15.37 -13.94
N LEU A 200 -1.89 15.31 -14.07
CA LEU A 200 -1.21 15.44 -15.36
C LEU A 200 -1.62 14.32 -16.32
N ILE A 201 -1.63 13.07 -15.84
CA ILE A 201 -2.05 11.90 -16.64
C ILE A 201 -3.53 12.02 -17.03
N SER A 202 -4.41 12.46 -16.13
CA SER A 202 -5.84 12.60 -16.44
C SER A 202 -6.11 13.64 -17.52
N GLN A 203 -5.31 14.72 -17.59
CA GLN A 203 -5.45 15.79 -18.58
C GLN A 203 -4.75 15.49 -19.90
N GLU A 204 -3.54 14.91 -19.86
CA GLU A 204 -2.69 14.77 -21.04
C GLU A 204 -2.43 13.32 -21.49
N GLY A 205 -2.82 12.32 -20.69
CA GLY A 205 -2.48 10.92 -20.93
C GLY A 205 -2.88 10.42 -22.32
N ARG A 206 -4.03 10.90 -22.85
CA ARG A 206 -4.53 10.57 -24.19
C ARG A 206 -3.55 10.93 -25.31
N LYS A 207 -2.83 12.07 -25.20
CA LYS A 207 -1.83 12.50 -26.19
C LYS A 207 -0.68 11.51 -26.33
N TYR A 208 -0.35 10.82 -25.22
CA TYR A 208 0.81 9.95 -25.13
C TYR A 208 0.45 8.45 -25.05
N GLY A 209 -0.82 8.08 -24.98
CA GLY A 209 -1.25 6.69 -24.80
C GLY A 209 -0.95 6.17 -23.39
N ILE A 210 -1.16 7.02 -22.39
CA ILE A 210 -1.10 6.66 -20.97
C ILE A 210 -2.55 6.61 -20.49
N PHE A 211 -2.97 5.44 -20.00
CA PHE A 211 -4.34 5.20 -19.57
C PHE A 211 -4.42 5.15 -18.05
N LEU A 212 -5.46 5.75 -17.47
CA LEU A 212 -5.65 5.85 -16.03
C LEU A 212 -6.94 5.14 -15.62
N ILE A 213 -6.84 4.26 -14.64
CA ILE A 213 -7.96 3.56 -14.00
C ILE A 213 -7.87 3.83 -12.50
N LEU A 214 -8.91 4.44 -11.95
CA LEU A 214 -8.99 4.78 -10.53
C LEU A 214 -10.12 3.98 -9.90
N ALA A 215 -9.81 3.22 -8.86
CA ALA A 215 -10.79 2.55 -8.01
C ALA A 215 -10.85 3.25 -6.65
N THR A 216 -12.05 3.52 -6.15
CA THR A 216 -12.25 4.15 -4.83
C THR A 216 -13.64 3.85 -4.31
N GLN A 217 -13.76 3.62 -3.01
CA GLN A 217 -15.05 3.51 -2.33
C GLN A 217 -15.66 4.87 -1.97
N ARG A 218 -14.86 5.94 -2.05
CA ARG A 218 -15.23 7.31 -1.64
C ARG A 218 -14.98 8.30 -2.79
N PRO A 219 -15.82 8.29 -3.86
CA PRO A 219 -15.65 9.20 -4.98
C PRO A 219 -15.73 10.68 -4.57
N SER A 220 -16.49 11.03 -3.52
CA SER A 220 -16.57 12.42 -3.03
C SER A 220 -15.26 12.96 -2.45
N LEU A 221 -14.33 12.08 -2.07
CA LEU A 221 -13.01 12.45 -1.58
C LEU A 221 -11.95 12.54 -2.68
N LEU A 222 -12.26 12.18 -3.94
CA LEU A 222 -11.31 12.26 -5.05
C LEU A 222 -11.27 13.69 -5.62
N ASP A 223 -10.13 14.12 -6.16
CA ASP A 223 -9.98 15.43 -6.80
C ASP A 223 -11.03 15.65 -7.90
N ASP A 224 -11.73 16.79 -7.82
CA ASP A 224 -12.81 17.14 -8.75
C ASP A 224 -12.29 17.27 -10.18
N THR A 225 -11.08 17.80 -10.38
CA THR A 225 -10.51 17.92 -11.73
C THR A 225 -10.20 16.55 -12.32
N ILE A 226 -9.63 15.63 -11.52
CA ILE A 226 -9.37 14.27 -11.97
C ILE A 226 -10.68 13.57 -12.33
N THR A 227 -11.69 13.66 -11.44
CA THR A 227 -13.00 13.02 -11.63
C THR A 227 -13.71 13.49 -12.91
N ALA A 228 -13.66 14.79 -13.19
CA ALA A 228 -14.25 15.38 -14.39
C ALA A 228 -13.56 14.94 -15.70
N GLN A 229 -12.28 14.55 -15.65
CA GLN A 229 -11.52 14.10 -16.83
C GLN A 229 -11.70 12.59 -17.11
N LEU A 230 -12.39 11.84 -16.23
CA LEU A 230 -12.63 10.41 -16.42
C LEU A 230 -13.77 10.18 -17.43
N ASN A 231 -13.41 9.60 -18.57
CA ASN A 231 -14.34 9.34 -19.68
C ASN A 231 -15.35 8.22 -19.42
N THR A 232 -15.01 7.24 -18.57
CA THR A 232 -15.85 6.08 -18.28
C THR A 232 -15.83 5.80 -16.78
N LYS A 233 -17.02 5.65 -16.21
CA LYS A 233 -17.25 5.46 -14.77
C LYS A 233 -18.09 4.20 -14.59
N PHE A 234 -17.56 3.23 -13.85
CA PHE A 234 -18.28 2.06 -13.38
C PHE A 234 -18.78 2.35 -11.96
N ILE A 235 -20.09 2.37 -11.79
CA ILE A 235 -20.75 2.86 -10.58
C ILE A 235 -21.43 1.67 -9.92
N PHE A 236 -20.77 1.16 -8.89
CA PHE A 236 -21.28 0.05 -8.08
C PHE A 236 -22.16 0.57 -6.94
N ARG A 237 -22.60 -0.37 -6.10
CA ARG A 237 -23.32 -0.07 -4.87
C ARG A 237 -22.60 0.99 -4.04
N THR A 238 -23.30 2.08 -3.75
CA THR A 238 -22.87 3.10 -2.78
C THR A 238 -24.08 3.64 -2.03
N VAL A 239 -23.85 4.08 -0.79
CA VAL A 239 -24.93 4.46 0.14
C VAL A 239 -24.73 5.89 0.68
N ARG A 240 -23.49 6.40 0.70
CA ARG A 240 -23.19 7.70 1.30
C ARG A 240 -23.79 8.83 0.47
N GLU A 241 -24.48 9.74 1.13
CA GLU A 241 -25.13 10.88 0.47
C GLU A 241 -24.15 11.74 -0.33
N THR A 242 -22.99 12.06 0.25
CA THR A 242 -21.95 12.86 -0.42
C THR A 242 -21.43 12.17 -1.68
N ASP A 243 -21.26 10.85 -1.66
CA ASP A 243 -20.82 10.06 -2.81
C ASP A 243 -21.92 9.98 -3.89
N LEU A 244 -23.18 9.79 -3.48
CA LEU A 244 -24.34 9.82 -4.38
C LEU A 244 -24.47 11.18 -5.08
N LEU A 245 -24.25 12.29 -4.35
CA LEU A 245 -24.25 13.63 -4.92
C LEU A 245 -23.12 13.85 -5.92
N THR A 246 -21.91 13.36 -5.64
CA THR A 246 -20.79 13.40 -6.59
C THR A 246 -21.12 12.60 -7.85
N ILE A 247 -21.60 11.37 -7.71
CA ILE A 247 -21.99 10.52 -8.86
C ILE A 247 -23.07 11.20 -9.69
N LYS A 248 -24.09 11.78 -9.05
CA LYS A 248 -25.17 12.51 -9.72
C LYS A 248 -24.66 13.70 -10.54
N LYS A 249 -23.63 14.40 -10.07
CA LYS A 249 -23.03 15.55 -10.77
C LYS A 249 -22.15 15.10 -11.94
N GLU A 250 -21.53 13.93 -11.82
CA GLU A 250 -20.47 13.45 -12.72
C GLU A 250 -20.96 12.47 -13.79
N THR A 251 -22.25 12.13 -13.79
CA THR A 251 -22.84 11.07 -14.63
C THR A 251 -24.25 11.44 -15.09
N ASP A 252 -24.70 10.85 -16.18
CA ASP A 252 -26.06 11.03 -16.71
C ASP A 252 -27.07 10.04 -16.10
N LEU A 253 -26.86 9.61 -14.86
CA LEU A 253 -27.80 8.73 -14.15
C LEU A 253 -29.09 9.48 -13.81
N SER A 254 -30.23 8.82 -14.04
CA SER A 254 -31.53 9.38 -13.63
C SER A 254 -31.67 9.40 -12.10
N LYS A 255 -32.60 10.21 -11.57
CA LYS A 255 -32.89 10.23 -10.13
C LYS A 255 -33.24 8.84 -9.60
N SER A 256 -34.06 8.08 -10.35
CA SER A 256 -34.42 6.71 -10.00
C SER A 256 -33.24 5.75 -10.04
N ASP A 257 -32.25 5.96 -10.92
CA ASP A 257 -31.06 5.10 -10.94
C ASP A 257 -30.17 5.36 -9.71
N ILE A 258 -30.03 6.62 -9.31
CA ILE A 258 -29.28 7.01 -8.12
C ILE A 258 -29.92 6.45 -6.86
N GLU A 259 -31.25 6.51 -6.75
CA GLU A 259 -32.02 5.91 -5.65
C GLU A 259 -31.88 4.38 -5.59
N ARG A 260 -31.53 3.73 -6.71
CA ARG A 260 -31.28 2.27 -6.77
C ARG A 260 -29.86 1.88 -6.38
N LEU A 261 -28.88 2.80 -6.44
CA LEU A 261 -27.47 2.50 -6.12
C LEU A 261 -27.28 1.81 -4.76
N PRO A 262 -27.97 2.20 -3.66
CA PRO A 262 -27.81 1.55 -2.36
C PRO A 262 -28.24 0.07 -2.33
N TYR A 263 -29.09 -0.33 -3.27
CA TYR A 263 -29.72 -1.66 -3.33
C TYR A 263 -29.13 -2.57 -4.41
N LEU A 264 -28.11 -2.12 -5.15
CA LEU A 264 -27.43 -2.94 -6.14
C LEU A 264 -26.78 -4.16 -5.48
N LYS A 265 -26.91 -5.32 -6.13
CA LYS A 265 -26.23 -6.55 -5.70
C LYS A 265 -24.77 -6.48 -6.13
N SER A 266 -23.91 -7.24 -5.44
CA SER A 266 -22.52 -7.38 -5.84
C SER A 266 -22.41 -7.86 -7.29
N GLY A 267 -21.55 -7.19 -8.07
CA GLY A 267 -21.40 -7.43 -9.51
C GLY A 267 -22.35 -6.61 -10.39
N ASP A 268 -23.43 -6.04 -9.85
CA ASP A 268 -24.30 -5.12 -10.60
C ASP A 268 -23.75 -3.69 -10.51
N CYS A 269 -23.63 -3.01 -11.64
CA CYS A 269 -23.17 -1.62 -11.72
C CYS A 269 -23.87 -0.86 -12.85
N PHE A 270 -23.79 0.47 -12.81
CA PHE A 270 -24.05 1.29 -13.97
C PHE A 270 -22.74 1.68 -14.65
N VAL A 271 -22.74 1.72 -15.98
CA VAL A 271 -21.63 2.21 -16.78
C VAL A 271 -22.04 3.54 -17.41
N SER A 272 -21.41 4.62 -16.96
CA SER A 272 -21.53 5.95 -17.56
C SER A 272 -20.29 6.19 -18.40
N SER A 273 -20.45 6.50 -19.68
CA SER A 273 -19.32 6.79 -20.58
C SER A 273 -19.70 7.86 -21.57
N ALA A 274 -18.76 8.73 -21.94
CA ALA A 274 -18.96 9.74 -22.99
C ALA A 274 -19.30 9.12 -24.37
N ILE A 275 -19.07 7.81 -24.55
CA ILE A 275 -19.41 7.08 -25.78
C ILE A 275 -20.89 6.67 -25.79
N PHE A 276 -21.49 6.45 -24.63
CA PHE A 276 -22.90 6.06 -24.51
C PHE A 276 -23.79 7.29 -24.36
N GLN A 277 -24.98 7.25 -24.96
CA GLN A 277 -25.95 8.36 -24.84
C GLN A 277 -26.61 8.42 -23.44
N ARG A 278 -26.63 7.30 -22.71
CA ARG A 278 -27.16 7.17 -21.36
C ARG A 278 -26.36 6.13 -20.59
N SER A 279 -26.36 6.25 -19.26
CA SER A 279 -25.78 5.23 -18.39
C SER A 279 -26.51 3.90 -18.53
N LEU A 280 -25.76 2.81 -18.66
CA LEU A 280 -26.31 1.47 -18.90
C LEU A 280 -26.14 0.59 -17.66
N PRO A 281 -27.18 -0.14 -17.21
CA PRO A 281 -27.01 -1.16 -16.19
C PRO A 281 -26.28 -2.37 -16.78
N VAL A 282 -25.23 -2.81 -16.10
CA VAL A 282 -24.37 -3.94 -16.50
C VAL A 282 -24.14 -4.85 -15.30
N ARG A 283 -24.15 -6.16 -15.53
CA ARG A 283 -23.69 -7.15 -14.56
C ARG A 283 -22.29 -7.62 -14.95
N ILE A 284 -21.32 -7.34 -14.08
CA ILE A 284 -19.96 -7.86 -14.16
C ILE A 284 -19.92 -9.24 -13.49
N ARG A 285 -19.33 -10.22 -14.18
CA ARG A 285 -19.20 -11.59 -13.65
C ARG A 285 -18.23 -11.59 -12.46
N LEU A 286 -18.48 -12.50 -11.51
CA LEU A 286 -17.62 -12.69 -10.34
C LEU A 286 -16.19 -13.05 -10.74
N SER A 287 -15.22 -12.54 -9.97
CA SER A 287 -13.83 -12.94 -10.11
C SER A 287 -13.64 -14.41 -9.72
N PHE A 288 -12.82 -15.13 -10.48
CA PHE A 288 -12.41 -16.51 -10.14
C PHE A 288 -11.39 -16.57 -8.99
N THR A 289 -10.92 -15.42 -8.52
CA THR A 289 -9.99 -15.27 -7.39
C THR A 289 -10.74 -15.10 -6.07
N LYS A 290 -10.19 -15.68 -5.01
CA LYS A 290 -10.58 -15.40 -3.62
C LYS A 290 -9.50 -14.55 -2.95
N THR A 291 -9.89 -13.68 -2.04
CA THR A 291 -8.95 -12.93 -1.19
C THR A 291 -8.09 -13.91 -0.37
N PRO A 292 -6.76 -13.75 -0.36
CA PRO A 292 -5.87 -14.64 0.40
C PRO A 292 -6.07 -14.54 1.92
N TYR A 293 -6.55 -13.39 2.42
CA TYR A 293 -6.86 -13.13 3.82
C TYR A 293 -8.37 -13.22 4.07
N THR A 294 -8.91 -14.44 4.07
CA THR A 294 -10.33 -14.69 4.36
C THR A 294 -10.54 -15.53 5.61
N GLU A 295 -9.53 -15.63 6.48
CA GLU A 295 -9.78 -16.14 7.82
C GLU A 295 -10.62 -15.10 8.57
N ASN A 296 -11.76 -15.52 9.09
CA ASN A 296 -12.58 -14.68 9.93
C ASN A 296 -11.79 -14.39 11.22
N PRO A 297 -11.62 -13.13 11.66
CA PRO A 297 -10.87 -12.82 12.87
C PRO A 297 -11.37 -13.57 14.11
N PHE A 298 -12.66 -13.88 14.18
CA PHE A 298 -13.22 -14.68 15.29
C PHE A 298 -12.86 -16.16 15.19
N GLU A 299 -12.68 -16.71 13.98
CA GLU A 299 -12.16 -18.07 13.79
C GLU A 299 -10.69 -18.15 14.15
N GLU A 300 -9.89 -17.12 13.79
CA GLU A 300 -8.50 -17.00 14.21
C GLU A 300 -8.37 -16.97 15.74
N LEU A 301 -9.14 -16.10 16.41
CA LEU A 301 -9.17 -16.02 17.87
C LEU A 301 -9.54 -17.35 18.52
N LYS A 302 -10.57 -18.02 17.98
CA LYS A 302 -10.99 -19.33 18.49
C LYS A 302 -9.91 -20.39 18.30
N ARG A 303 -9.24 -20.42 17.15
CA ARG A 303 -8.13 -21.35 16.87
C ARG A 303 -6.96 -21.12 17.82
N GLU A 304 -6.55 -19.87 18.04
CA GLU A 304 -5.47 -19.57 18.98
C GLU A 304 -5.86 -19.94 20.42
N GLN A 305 -7.12 -19.74 20.80
CA GLN A 305 -7.66 -20.19 22.08
C GLN A 305 -7.64 -21.72 22.21
N GLU A 306 -8.10 -22.44 21.18
CA GLU A 306 -8.09 -23.92 21.12
C GLU A 306 -6.65 -24.49 21.19
N LYS A 307 -5.67 -23.82 20.55
CA LYS A 307 -4.25 -24.19 20.66
C LYS A 307 -3.72 -24.06 22.10
N LYS A 308 -4.04 -22.96 22.79
CA LYS A 308 -3.66 -22.78 24.20
C LYS A 308 -4.28 -23.86 25.07
N ASP A 309 -5.57 -24.14 24.86
CA ASP A 309 -6.32 -25.18 25.57
C ASP A 309 -5.72 -26.57 25.34
N GLU A 310 -5.30 -26.87 24.11
CA GLU A 310 -4.69 -28.15 23.75
C GLU A 310 -3.32 -28.34 24.44
N VAL A 311 -2.49 -27.29 24.52
CA VAL A 311 -1.20 -27.37 25.24
C VAL A 311 -1.43 -27.62 26.73
N VAL A 312 -2.33 -26.88 27.38
CA VAL A 312 -2.65 -27.10 28.80
C VAL A 312 -3.26 -28.48 29.03
N PHE A 313 -4.17 -28.91 28.16
CA PHE A 313 -4.76 -30.25 28.23
C PHE A 313 -3.70 -31.35 28.06
N SER A 314 -2.77 -31.20 27.12
CA SER A 314 -1.66 -32.14 26.91
C SER A 314 -0.75 -32.24 28.15
N TYR A 315 -0.49 -31.11 28.81
CA TYR A 315 0.26 -31.08 30.06
C TYR A 315 -0.46 -31.89 31.15
N ILE A 316 -1.76 -31.67 31.36
CA ILE A 316 -2.56 -32.42 32.35
C ILE A 316 -2.58 -33.92 32.02
N ARG A 317 -2.63 -34.29 30.75
CA ARG A 317 -2.56 -35.71 30.35
C ARG A 317 -1.23 -36.38 30.69
N GLU A 318 -0.13 -35.62 30.67
CA GLU A 318 1.20 -36.14 30.98
C GLU A 318 1.49 -36.16 32.49
N THR A 319 1.06 -35.12 33.22
CA THR A 319 1.28 -35.01 34.68
C THR A 319 0.19 -35.67 35.51
N GLY A 320 -0.95 -35.99 34.90
CA GLY A 320 -2.14 -36.56 35.53
C GLY A 320 -3.09 -35.50 36.11
N LEU A 321 -2.54 -34.47 36.77
CA LEU A 321 -3.31 -33.41 37.40
C LEU A 321 -2.55 -32.07 37.47
N ILE A 322 -3.29 -31.00 37.75
CA ILE A 322 -2.79 -29.69 38.20
C ILE A 322 -3.45 -29.38 39.55
N GLU A 323 -2.66 -28.96 40.53
CA GLU A 323 -3.14 -28.49 41.84
C GLU A 323 -3.09 -26.95 41.90
N GLU A 324 -4.10 -26.33 42.52
CA GLU A 324 -4.22 -24.88 42.65
C GLU A 324 -3.03 -24.20 43.35
N ASN A 325 -2.44 -24.85 44.35
CA ASN A 325 -1.22 -24.39 45.04
C ASN A 325 0.06 -24.49 44.19
N MET A 326 0.01 -25.19 43.06
CA MET A 326 1.16 -25.44 42.16
C MET A 326 1.04 -24.67 40.83
N LEU A 327 0.10 -23.73 40.70
CA LEU A 327 -0.10 -22.94 39.48
C LEU A 327 1.15 -22.17 39.07
N HIS A 328 1.87 -21.56 40.02
CA HIS A 328 3.12 -20.86 39.73
C HIS A 328 4.21 -21.76 39.10
N ILE A 329 4.29 -23.03 39.53
CA ILE A 329 5.25 -24.01 38.98
C ILE A 329 4.76 -24.47 37.61
N THR A 330 3.47 -24.77 37.49
CA THR A 330 2.81 -25.16 36.23
C THR A 330 3.03 -24.11 35.14
N LEU A 331 2.90 -22.82 35.46
CA LEU A 331 3.17 -21.72 34.53
C LEU A 331 4.59 -21.77 33.97
N LYS A 332 5.60 -21.97 34.83
CA LYS A 332 7.01 -22.08 34.40
C LYS A 332 7.25 -23.29 33.50
N GLU A 333 6.52 -24.39 33.71
CA GLU A 333 6.63 -25.58 32.86
C GLU A 333 5.93 -25.39 31.51
N LEU A 334 4.78 -24.72 31.48
CA LEU A 334 4.08 -24.35 30.23
C LEU A 334 4.91 -23.36 29.39
N GLU A 335 5.60 -22.41 30.03
CA GLU A 335 6.53 -21.49 29.35
C GLU A 335 7.67 -22.25 28.66
N ARG A 336 8.24 -23.28 29.33
CA ARG A 336 9.26 -24.14 28.73
C ARG A 336 8.76 -24.93 27.53
N ARG A 337 7.44 -25.18 27.45
CA ARG A 337 6.76 -25.82 26.31
C ARG A 337 6.34 -24.81 25.23
N GLY A 338 6.72 -23.54 25.36
CA GLY A 338 6.45 -22.49 24.39
C GLY A 338 5.09 -21.80 24.56
N LEU A 339 4.37 -22.04 25.65
CA LEU A 339 3.12 -21.34 25.98
C LEU A 339 3.39 -20.27 27.03
N MET A 340 3.42 -19.00 26.61
CA MET A 340 3.48 -17.85 27.52
C MET A 340 2.06 -17.43 27.92
N LEU A 341 1.78 -17.49 29.21
CA LEU A 341 0.55 -16.98 29.82
C LEU A 341 0.87 -15.71 30.62
N SER A 342 -0.09 -14.80 30.70
CA SER A 342 0.03 -13.52 31.40
C SER A 342 0.06 -13.64 32.92
N GLY A 343 -0.44 -14.76 33.46
CA GLY A 343 -0.44 -15.06 34.89
C GLY A 343 -1.34 -16.25 35.24
N GLU A 344 -1.52 -16.48 36.54
CA GLU A 344 -2.33 -17.59 37.07
C GLU A 344 -3.81 -17.45 36.68
N ASP A 345 -4.33 -16.22 36.60
CA ASP A 345 -5.71 -15.95 36.18
C ASP A 345 -6.02 -16.46 34.76
N GLU A 346 -5.06 -16.34 33.83
CA GLU A 346 -5.22 -16.84 32.46
C GLU A 346 -5.24 -18.37 32.44
N LEU A 347 -4.38 -19.02 33.24
CA LEU A 347 -4.36 -20.47 33.40
C LEU A 347 -5.67 -20.98 34.02
N MET A 348 -6.17 -20.32 35.07
CA MET A 348 -7.46 -20.63 35.70
C MET A 348 -8.64 -20.50 34.72
N SER A 349 -8.62 -19.47 33.86
CA SER A 349 -9.61 -19.30 32.79
C SER A 349 -9.58 -20.45 31.77
N ILE A 350 -8.38 -20.93 31.41
CA ILE A 350 -8.22 -22.10 30.54
C ILE A 350 -8.75 -23.37 31.21
N LEU A 351 -8.41 -23.59 32.48
CA LEU A 351 -8.87 -24.76 33.25
C LEU A 351 -10.40 -24.77 33.41
N SER A 352 -11.00 -23.63 33.73
CA SER A 352 -12.47 -23.49 33.79
C SER A 352 -13.13 -23.77 32.44
N ARG A 353 -12.54 -23.34 31.33
CA ARG A 353 -13.04 -23.63 29.98
C ARG A 353 -12.92 -25.12 29.64
N LEU A 354 -11.76 -25.73 29.87
CA LEU A 354 -11.55 -27.17 29.65
C LEU A 354 -12.50 -28.03 30.51
N SER A 355 -12.79 -27.60 31.74
CA SER A 355 -13.76 -28.22 32.65
C SER A 355 -15.18 -28.11 32.10
N LYS A 356 -15.61 -26.92 31.65
CA LYS A 356 -16.90 -26.71 30.99
C LYS A 356 -17.07 -27.51 29.69
N ASP A 357 -16.00 -27.64 28.92
CA ASP A 357 -15.97 -28.43 27.69
C ASP A 357 -15.92 -29.95 27.97
N GLY A 358 -15.86 -30.35 29.24
CA GLY A 358 -15.91 -31.75 29.69
C GLY A 358 -14.63 -32.55 29.44
N LYS A 359 -13.52 -31.87 29.10
CA LYS A 359 -12.21 -32.52 28.85
C LYS A 359 -11.49 -32.90 30.14
N ILE A 360 -11.66 -32.09 31.18
CA ILE A 360 -11.08 -32.31 32.51
C ILE A 360 -12.18 -32.22 33.56
N GLU A 361 -11.94 -32.81 34.72
CA GLU A 361 -12.80 -32.65 35.89
C GLU A 361 -12.12 -31.76 36.94
N GLU A 362 -12.93 -30.91 37.56
CA GLU A 362 -12.56 -30.03 38.64
C GLU A 362 -13.04 -30.66 39.95
N VAL A 363 -12.11 -30.99 40.85
CA VAL A 363 -12.36 -31.67 42.12
C VAL A 363 -11.87 -30.79 43.26
N ASP A 364 -12.79 -30.31 44.08
CA ASP A 364 -12.47 -29.60 45.32
C ASP A 364 -12.39 -30.61 46.49
N ASN A 365 -11.20 -30.75 47.07
CA ASN A 365 -10.96 -31.64 48.21
C ASN A 365 -11.10 -30.92 49.57
N GLY A 366 -11.61 -29.69 49.60
CA GLY A 366 -11.85 -28.89 50.81
C GLY A 366 -10.62 -28.15 51.35
N ILE A 367 -9.48 -28.24 50.66
CA ILE A 367 -8.24 -27.53 50.99
C ILE A 367 -7.75 -26.71 49.77
N PHE A 368 -7.80 -27.31 48.57
CA PHE A 368 -7.46 -26.69 47.30
C PHE A 368 -8.15 -27.44 46.15
N THR A 369 -8.28 -26.77 45.02
CA THR A 369 -8.88 -27.31 43.80
C THR A 369 -7.86 -28.12 43.01
N ILE A 370 -8.30 -29.24 42.42
CA ILE A 370 -7.48 -30.08 41.53
C ILE A 370 -8.20 -30.20 40.19
N TRP A 371 -7.44 -30.09 39.10
CA TRP A 371 -7.91 -30.37 37.74
C TRP A 371 -7.22 -31.61 37.19
N LYS A 372 -7.98 -32.63 36.83
CA LYS A 372 -7.44 -33.88 36.24
C LYS A 372 -8.22 -34.31 35.00
N VAL A 373 -7.61 -35.14 34.16
CA VAL A 373 -8.30 -35.67 32.97
C VAL A 373 -9.52 -36.45 33.42
N LYS A 374 -10.65 -36.24 32.74
CA LYS A 374 -11.85 -37.03 33.00
C LYS A 374 -11.63 -38.44 32.43
N ASP A 375 -11.68 -39.46 33.27
CA ASP A 375 -11.63 -40.85 32.80
C ASP A 375 -12.85 -41.11 31.90
N VAL A 376 -12.57 -41.50 30.66
CA VAL A 376 -13.61 -41.94 29.72
C VAL A 376 -13.82 -43.43 30.00
N ASP A 377 -14.89 -43.77 30.70
CA ASP A 377 -15.39 -45.15 30.80
C ASP A 377 -15.71 -45.74 29.42
#